data_AF-A0A6J4PIC4-F1
#
_entry.id   AF-A0A6J4PIC4-F1
#
_cell.length_a   1.000
_cell.length_b   1.000
_cell.length_c   1.000
_cell.angle_alpha   90.00
_cell.angle_beta   90.00
_cell.angle_gamma   90.00
#
_symmetry.space_group_name_H-M   'P 1'
#
loop_
_entity.id
_entity.type
_entity.pdbx_description
1 polymer ?
#
loop_
_entity_poly.entity_id
_entity_poly.type
_entity_poly.pdbx_seq_one_letter_code
_entity_poly.pdbx_strand_id
1 'polypeptide(L)'
;MRRSNALAVLVGLLAVFCLPGTAQAAELAGGTVVNVGHRGTAGLAPEHTIASYDLALENGADYIEQDLRMTSDGVLVVVHDEDLDRTTRGPAENCTGPVGEKTLEQVKTCDVGSFFNERYPDFARDEYKGLKVPTLEEVFRRYGAETNYYIETRSAEAPPGNPG
;
A
#
# COMPACT_ATOMS: atom_id res chain seq x y z
N MET A 1 -33.37 31.18 62.94
CA MET A 1 -34.55 30.72 63.69
C MET A 1 -35.37 29.77 62.81
N ARG A 2 -35.74 28.60 63.36
CA ARG A 2 -36.81 27.63 62.95
C ARG A 2 -36.78 27.10 61.50
N ARG A 3 -36.32 25.86 61.26
CA ARG A 3 -37.03 24.56 61.37
C ARG A 3 -38.32 24.49 60.53
N SER A 4 -38.34 23.59 59.55
CA SER A 4 -39.45 22.64 59.36
C SER A 4 -39.01 21.41 58.57
N ASN A 5 -39.39 20.26 59.13
CA ASN A 5 -39.12 18.91 58.69
C ASN A 5 -40.10 18.50 57.58
N ALA A 6 -39.67 17.62 56.68
CA ALA A 6 -40.55 16.63 56.08
C ALA A 6 -39.77 15.32 55.93
N LEU A 7 -40.03 14.42 56.89
CA LEU A 7 -39.64 13.02 56.87
C LEU A 7 -40.64 12.30 55.95
N ALA A 8 -40.18 11.73 54.85
CA ALA A 8 -40.93 10.75 54.08
C ALA A 8 -40.15 9.44 54.10
N VAL A 9 -40.64 8.51 54.91
CA VAL A 9 -40.26 7.10 54.88
C VAL A 9 -41.01 6.47 53.70
N LEU A 10 -40.31 5.87 52.75
CA LEU A 10 -40.88 4.81 51.93
C LEU A 10 -39.93 3.59 51.93
N VAL A 11 -40.51 2.49 52.36
CA VAL A 11 -39.91 1.17 52.54
C VAL A 11 -39.84 0.45 51.20
N GLY A 12 -38.69 -0.16 50.91
CA GLY A 12 -38.58 -1.47 50.27
C GLY A 12 -38.91 -1.60 48.78
N LEU A 13 -37.88 -1.75 47.96
CA LEU A 13 -37.65 -2.99 47.23
C LEU A 13 -36.16 -3.06 46.81
N LEU A 14 -35.36 -3.83 47.53
CA LEU A 14 -34.03 -4.24 47.07
C LEU A 14 -34.27 -5.31 45.99
N ALA A 15 -34.49 -4.87 44.75
CA ALA A 15 -34.47 -5.78 43.61
C ALA A 15 -33.00 -6.08 43.28
N VAL A 16 -32.40 -7.03 44.01
CA VAL A 16 -31.19 -7.72 43.56
C VAL A 16 -31.62 -8.60 42.38
N PHE A 17 -31.72 -8.00 41.20
CA PHE A 17 -31.68 -8.78 39.98
C PHE A 17 -30.23 -9.18 39.76
N CYS A 18 -29.89 -10.36 40.30
CA CYS A 18 -28.75 -11.13 39.88
C CYS A 18 -29.02 -11.56 38.42
N LEU A 19 -28.75 -10.66 37.48
CA LEU A 19 -28.61 -11.07 36.10
C LEU A 19 -27.38 -11.98 36.06
N PRO A 20 -27.50 -13.21 35.52
CA PRO A 20 -26.34 -14.08 35.36
C PRO A 20 -25.29 -13.26 34.63
N GLY A 21 -24.07 -13.26 35.17
CA GLY A 21 -22.92 -12.81 34.40
C GLY A 21 -22.95 -13.62 33.12
N THR A 22 -23.43 -13.01 32.03
CA THR A 22 -23.02 -13.43 30.72
C THR A 22 -21.53 -13.16 30.76
N ALA A 23 -20.76 -14.22 31.00
CA ALA A 23 -19.47 -14.31 30.38
C ALA A 23 -19.74 -13.91 28.93
N GLN A 24 -19.41 -12.66 28.59
CA GLN A 24 -19.30 -12.27 27.22
C GLN A 24 -18.20 -13.21 26.76
N ALA A 25 -18.62 -14.29 26.11
CA ALA A 25 -17.72 -15.12 25.35
C ALA A 25 -16.92 -14.09 24.57
N ALA A 26 -15.61 -14.02 24.84
CA ALA A 26 -14.72 -13.24 24.01
C ALA A 26 -15.03 -13.73 22.60
N GLU A 27 -15.74 -12.92 21.82
CA GLU A 27 -15.83 -13.14 20.40
C GLU A 27 -14.39 -13.30 19.97
N LEU A 28 -14.14 -14.43 19.30
CA LEU A 28 -12.85 -14.85 18.80
C LEU A 28 -12.01 -13.62 18.47
N ALA A 29 -10.82 -13.53 19.05
CA ALA A 29 -9.84 -12.48 18.77
C ALA A 29 -9.62 -12.36 17.27
N GLY A 30 -10.47 -11.58 16.61
CA GLY A 30 -10.47 -11.37 15.17
C GLY A 30 -9.49 -10.25 14.92
N GLY A 31 -8.31 -10.59 14.39
CA GLY A 31 -7.40 -9.58 13.88
C GLY A 31 -8.14 -8.69 12.89
N THR A 32 -7.92 -7.39 12.97
CA THR A 32 -8.42 -6.43 11.98
C THR A 32 -8.01 -6.90 10.59
N VAL A 33 -8.97 -7.01 9.66
CA VAL A 33 -8.68 -7.24 8.24
C VAL A 33 -8.00 -5.97 7.71
N VAL A 34 -6.80 -6.11 7.15
CA VAL A 34 -6.06 -5.00 6.54
C VAL A 34 -6.17 -5.06 5.02
N ASN A 35 -6.44 -3.93 4.40
CA ASN A 35 -6.48 -3.76 2.96
C ASN A 35 -5.11 -3.26 2.46
N VAL A 36 -4.37 -4.13 1.78
CA VAL A 36 -3.05 -3.79 1.22
C VAL A 36 -3.21 -3.47 -0.26
N GLY A 37 -2.89 -2.23 -0.64
CA GLY A 37 -2.80 -1.80 -2.03
C GLY A 37 -1.61 -2.45 -2.72
N HIS A 38 -1.83 -3.66 -3.26
CA HIS A 38 -0.83 -4.44 -4.00
C HIS A 38 -0.34 -3.65 -5.23
N ARG A 39 0.93 -3.24 -5.18
CA ARG A 39 1.58 -2.34 -6.14
C ARG A 39 0.80 -1.02 -6.34
N GLY A 40 0.11 -0.59 -5.29
CA GLY A 40 -0.95 0.42 -5.32
C GLY A 40 -2.29 -0.21 -5.67
N THR A 41 -2.90 0.23 -6.77
CA THR A 41 -4.12 -0.37 -7.33
C THR A 41 -3.84 -0.86 -8.75
N ALA A 42 -2.96 -1.86 -8.89
CA ALA A 42 -2.48 -2.34 -10.19
C ALA A 42 -3.56 -2.83 -11.17
N GLY A 43 -4.78 -3.10 -10.68
CA GLY A 43 -5.93 -3.42 -11.52
C GLY A 43 -6.60 -2.21 -12.18
N LEU A 44 -6.37 -0.98 -11.67
CA LEU A 44 -7.03 0.25 -12.10
C LEU A 44 -6.05 1.37 -12.53
N ALA A 45 -4.76 1.22 -12.21
CA ALA A 45 -3.70 2.16 -12.52
C ALA A 45 -2.37 1.41 -12.78
N PRO A 46 -1.41 2.00 -13.51
CA PRO A 46 -0.12 1.39 -13.76
C PRO A 46 0.63 1.08 -12.45
N GLU A 47 0.97 -0.18 -12.26
CA GLU A 47 1.61 -0.69 -11.03
C GLU A 47 2.89 0.09 -10.65
N HIS A 48 3.14 0.21 -9.34
CA HIS A 48 4.31 0.91 -8.78
C HIS A 48 4.53 2.33 -9.30
N THR A 49 3.46 3.03 -9.68
CA THR A 49 3.50 4.46 -9.95
C THR A 49 2.93 5.24 -8.78
N ILE A 50 3.34 6.51 -8.68
CA ILE A 50 2.72 7.45 -7.75
C ILE A 50 1.19 7.51 -7.95
N ALA A 51 0.70 7.50 -9.19
CA ALA A 51 -0.72 7.51 -9.50
C ALA A 51 -1.45 6.26 -8.95
N SER A 52 -0.84 5.08 -9.03
CA SER A 52 -1.41 3.84 -8.49
C SER A 52 -1.50 3.85 -6.96
N TYR A 53 -0.50 4.45 -6.31
CA TYR A 53 -0.48 4.63 -4.85
C TYR A 53 -1.47 5.67 -4.37
N ASP A 54 -1.57 6.81 -5.05
CA ASP A 54 -2.59 7.83 -4.77
C ASP A 54 -3.99 7.20 -4.84
N LEU A 55 -4.28 6.47 -5.92
CA LEU A 55 -5.57 5.79 -6.10
C LEU A 55 -5.84 4.72 -5.03
N ALA A 56 -4.81 4.01 -4.56
CA ALA A 56 -4.98 3.03 -3.50
C ALA A 56 -5.42 3.69 -2.18
N LEU A 57 -4.76 4.79 -1.81
CA LEU A 57 -5.09 5.56 -0.61
C LEU A 57 -6.47 6.23 -0.73
N GLU A 58 -6.80 6.79 -1.90
CA GLU A 58 -8.13 7.35 -2.20
C GLU A 58 -9.25 6.30 -2.05
N ASN A 59 -8.96 5.04 -2.37
CA ASN A 59 -9.89 3.91 -2.22
C ASN A 59 -9.85 3.27 -0.82
N GLY A 60 -9.15 3.86 0.16
CA GLY A 60 -9.11 3.39 1.53
C GLY A 60 -8.22 2.18 1.77
N ALA A 61 -7.12 2.04 1.04
CA ALA A 61 -6.07 1.09 1.40
C ALA A 61 -5.41 1.49 2.74
N ASP A 62 -5.20 0.50 3.62
CA ASP A 62 -4.50 0.68 4.89
C ASP A 62 -2.99 0.77 4.68
N TYR A 63 -2.48 0.08 3.65
CA TYR A 63 -1.07 0.02 3.27
C TYR A 63 -0.91 0.23 1.76
N ILE A 64 0.20 0.83 1.35
CA ILE A 64 0.70 0.74 -0.04
C ILE A 64 1.89 -0.22 -0.10
N GLU A 65 1.90 -1.09 -1.11
CA GLU A 65 2.93 -2.13 -1.24
C GLU A 65 4.02 -1.76 -2.27
N GLN A 66 5.29 -2.07 -1.95
CA GLN A 66 6.46 -1.79 -2.78
C GLN A 66 7.31 -3.04 -2.99
N ASP A 67 7.45 -3.47 -4.23
CA ASP A 67 8.50 -4.40 -4.66
C ASP A 67 9.78 -3.63 -4.97
N LEU A 68 10.89 -4.05 -4.36
CA LEU A 68 12.18 -3.36 -4.54
C LEU A 68 13.12 -4.09 -5.50
N ARG A 69 13.73 -3.28 -6.37
CA ARG A 69 14.94 -3.61 -7.13
C ARG A 69 16.02 -2.55 -6.90
N MET A 70 17.26 -2.88 -7.20
CA MET A 70 18.39 -1.97 -7.06
C MET A 70 19.01 -1.70 -8.44
N THR A 71 19.26 -0.44 -8.74
CA THR A 71 19.98 -0.01 -9.94
C THR A 71 21.48 -0.31 -9.83
N SER A 72 22.22 -0.24 -10.93
CA SER A 72 23.67 -0.52 -10.96
C SER A 72 24.50 0.45 -10.11
N ASP A 73 23.97 1.66 -9.88
CA ASP A 73 24.53 2.70 -9.01
C ASP A 73 23.97 2.66 -7.57
N GLY A 74 23.26 1.60 -7.18
CA GLY A 74 22.91 1.29 -5.79
C GLY A 74 21.63 1.97 -5.28
N VAL A 75 20.75 2.44 -6.17
CA VAL A 75 19.51 3.11 -5.78
C VAL A 75 18.34 2.12 -5.78
N LEU A 76 17.56 2.13 -4.69
CA LEU A 76 16.33 1.33 -4.59
C LEU A 76 15.21 1.99 -5.41
N VAL A 77 14.73 1.25 -6.41
CA VAL A 77 13.59 1.61 -7.27
C VAL A 77 12.44 0.65 -7.04
N VAL A 78 11.22 1.12 -7.30
CA VAL A 78 10.00 0.35 -7.09
C VAL A 78 9.54 -0.25 -8.41
N VAL A 79 9.85 -1.53 -8.62
CA VAL A 79 9.56 -2.33 -9.82
C VAL A 79 9.46 -3.79 -9.38
N HIS A 80 8.44 -4.51 -9.85
CA HIS A 80 8.26 -5.92 -9.48
C HIS A 80 9.28 -6.86 -10.14
N ASP A 81 9.37 -6.79 -11.46
CA ASP A 81 10.17 -7.72 -12.26
C ASP A 81 11.67 -7.43 -12.11
N GLU A 82 12.51 -8.42 -12.42
CA GLU A 82 13.97 -8.19 -12.54
C GLU A 82 14.31 -7.35 -13.77
N ASP A 83 13.54 -7.53 -14.84
CA ASP A 83 13.68 -6.85 -16.13
C ASP A 83 12.64 -5.74 -16.32
N LEU A 84 12.98 -4.72 -17.10
CA LEU A 84 12.11 -3.55 -17.38
C LEU A 84 11.07 -3.80 -18.48
N ASP A 85 11.14 -4.93 -19.17
CA ASP A 85 10.45 -5.19 -20.45
C ASP A 85 8.92 -5.16 -20.37
N ARG A 86 8.35 -5.69 -19.29
CA ARG A 86 6.89 -5.81 -19.17
C ARG A 86 6.22 -4.45 -18.96
N THR A 87 6.78 -3.64 -18.08
CA THR A 87 6.12 -2.45 -17.53
C THR A 87 6.67 -1.13 -18.03
N THR A 88 7.69 -1.13 -18.90
CA THR A 88 8.30 0.13 -19.36
C THR A 88 8.28 0.32 -20.87
N ARG A 89 8.33 1.59 -21.29
CA ARG A 89 8.47 2.03 -22.68
C ARG A 89 9.56 3.10 -22.74
N GLY A 90 10.26 3.18 -23.87
CA GLY A 90 11.34 4.16 -24.06
C GLY A 90 12.48 3.57 -24.90
N PRO A 91 13.66 4.22 -24.91
CA PRO A 91 14.84 3.71 -25.59
C PRO A 91 15.23 2.34 -25.03
N ALA A 92 15.39 1.34 -25.91
CA ALA A 92 15.60 -0.05 -25.50
C ALA A 92 16.87 -0.23 -24.66
N GLU A 93 17.92 0.54 -24.95
CA GLU A 93 19.18 0.55 -24.22
C GLU A 93 19.01 0.89 -22.72
N ASN A 94 17.94 1.60 -22.35
CA ASN A 94 17.65 1.98 -20.98
C ASN A 94 16.45 1.23 -20.39
N CYS A 95 15.44 0.93 -21.21
CA CYS A 95 14.12 0.47 -20.77
C CYS A 95 13.83 -1.01 -21.09
N THR A 96 14.88 -1.80 -21.32
CA THR A 96 14.79 -3.27 -21.44
C THR A 96 15.94 -3.95 -20.71
N GLY A 97 15.74 -5.22 -20.35
CA GLY A 97 16.66 -6.04 -19.59
C GLY A 97 16.73 -5.68 -18.10
N PRO A 98 17.75 -6.20 -17.39
CA PRO A 98 17.78 -6.18 -15.93
C PRO A 98 17.92 -4.77 -15.35
N VAL A 99 17.13 -4.47 -14.31
CA VAL A 99 17.22 -3.21 -13.55
C VAL A 99 18.62 -3.02 -12.96
N GLY A 100 19.24 -4.10 -12.47
CA GLY A 100 20.57 -4.09 -11.86
C GLY A 100 21.72 -3.72 -12.81
N GLU A 101 21.47 -3.67 -14.12
CA GLU A 101 22.45 -3.25 -15.13
C GLU A 101 22.29 -1.78 -15.54
N LYS A 102 21.26 -1.08 -15.05
CA LYS A 102 20.94 0.30 -15.44
C LYS A 102 21.19 1.24 -14.28
N THR A 103 21.73 2.43 -14.56
CA THR A 103 21.81 3.50 -13.55
C THR A 103 20.43 4.08 -13.28
N LEU A 104 20.24 4.77 -12.15
CA LEU A 104 19.00 5.49 -11.89
C LEU A 104 18.67 6.47 -13.03
N GLU A 105 19.67 7.19 -13.53
CA GLU A 105 19.49 8.15 -14.62
C GLU A 105 18.89 7.49 -15.86
N GLN A 106 19.37 6.30 -16.25
CA GLN A 106 18.83 5.53 -17.36
C GLN A 106 17.40 5.07 -17.08
N VAL A 107 17.13 4.47 -15.92
CA VAL A 107 15.80 3.98 -15.54
C VAL A 107 14.77 5.11 -15.53
N LYS A 108 15.16 6.32 -15.11
CA LYS A 108 14.30 7.51 -15.10
C LYS A 108 13.91 8.01 -16.49
N THR A 109 14.57 7.58 -17.56
CA THR A 109 14.15 7.89 -18.93
C THR A 109 12.87 7.13 -19.33
N CYS A 110 12.60 5.99 -18.69
CA CYS A 110 11.50 5.10 -19.05
C CYS A 110 10.12 5.64 -18.69
N ASP A 111 9.12 5.32 -19.50
CA ASP A 111 7.70 5.53 -19.29
C ASP A 111 7.08 4.24 -18.72
N VAL A 112 6.50 4.33 -17.53
CA VAL A 112 5.88 3.20 -16.82
C VAL A 112 4.36 3.28 -16.72
N GLY A 113 3.70 4.12 -17.53
CA GLY A 113 2.24 4.13 -17.59
C GLY A 113 1.67 3.83 -18.96
N SER A 114 2.41 4.07 -20.05
CA SER A 114 1.93 3.73 -21.40
C SER A 114 1.63 2.23 -21.57
N PHE A 115 2.42 1.34 -20.96
CA PHE A 115 2.18 -0.11 -21.01
C PHE A 115 0.78 -0.48 -20.47
N PHE A 116 0.33 0.20 -19.41
CA PHE A 116 -0.95 -0.06 -18.77
C PHE A 116 -2.09 0.35 -19.70
N ASN A 117 -1.98 1.53 -20.32
CA ASN A 117 -2.96 2.00 -21.31
C ASN A 117 -3.09 1.03 -22.50
N GLU A 118 -1.98 0.48 -22.98
CA GLU A 118 -1.97 -0.53 -24.03
C GLU A 118 -2.64 -1.84 -23.59
N ARG A 119 -2.37 -2.27 -22.36
CA ARG A 119 -2.82 -3.57 -21.84
C ARG A 119 -4.26 -3.57 -21.34
N TYR A 120 -4.74 -2.42 -20.85
CA TYR A 120 -6.04 -2.22 -20.19
C TYR A 120 -6.75 -0.97 -20.73
N PRO A 121 -7.22 -1.00 -21.99
CA PRO A 121 -7.79 0.18 -22.64
C PRO A 121 -9.02 0.77 -21.92
N ASP A 122 -9.81 -0.04 -21.21
CA ASP A 122 -10.99 0.41 -20.46
C ASP A 122 -10.64 1.27 -19.23
N PHE A 123 -9.40 1.15 -18.73
CA PHE A 123 -8.89 1.93 -17.61
C PHE A 123 -7.83 2.95 -18.04
N ALA A 124 -7.61 3.08 -19.35
CA ALA A 124 -6.56 3.94 -19.87
C ALA A 124 -6.83 5.41 -19.57
N ARG A 125 -5.78 6.14 -19.21
CA ARG A 125 -5.82 7.58 -19.00
C ARG A 125 -4.63 8.26 -19.64
N ASP A 126 -4.83 9.43 -20.24
CA ASP A 126 -3.74 10.19 -20.85
C ASP A 126 -2.69 10.61 -19.81
N GLU A 127 -3.11 10.87 -18.57
CA GLU A 127 -2.23 11.21 -17.43
C GLU A 127 -1.25 10.10 -17.04
N TYR A 128 -1.49 8.85 -17.46
CA TYR A 128 -0.57 7.75 -17.22
C TYR A 128 0.63 7.77 -18.16
N LYS A 129 0.52 8.42 -19.33
CA LYS A 129 1.63 8.46 -20.30
C LYS A 129 2.80 9.24 -19.73
N GLY A 130 4.00 8.66 -19.79
CA GLY A 130 5.24 9.29 -19.35
C GLY A 130 5.48 9.26 -17.84
N LEU A 131 4.64 8.58 -17.06
CA LEU A 131 4.92 8.31 -15.64
C LEU A 131 6.30 7.65 -15.51
N LYS A 132 6.98 7.91 -14.39
CA LYS A 132 8.37 7.48 -14.16
C LYS A 132 8.45 6.41 -13.08
N VAL A 133 9.43 5.52 -13.21
CA VAL A 133 9.80 4.57 -12.15
C VAL A 133 10.13 5.36 -10.88
N PRO A 134 9.41 5.17 -9.76
CA PRO A 134 9.73 5.83 -8.51
C PRO A 134 10.96 5.19 -7.85
N THR A 135 11.75 5.99 -7.14
CA THR A 135 12.65 5.47 -6.11
C THR A 135 11.86 5.23 -4.83
N LEU A 136 12.37 4.36 -3.95
CA LEU A 136 11.78 4.20 -2.62
C LEU A 136 11.82 5.52 -1.83
N GLU A 137 12.88 6.33 -1.99
CA GLU A 137 12.99 7.64 -1.36
C GLU A 137 11.88 8.61 -1.83
N GLU A 138 11.55 8.63 -3.12
CA GLU A 138 10.47 9.46 -3.65
C GLU A 138 9.10 9.04 -3.10
N VAL A 139 8.87 7.73 -2.94
CA VAL A 139 7.64 7.20 -2.30
C VAL A 139 7.55 7.68 -0.85
N PHE A 140 8.62 7.55 -0.06
CA PHE A 140 8.64 8.05 1.32
C PHE A 140 8.48 9.56 1.42
N ARG A 141 9.15 10.32 0.52
CA ARG A 141 9.03 11.78 0.49
C ARG A 141 7.61 12.22 0.17
N ARG A 142 6.89 11.49 -0.68
CA ARG A 142 5.51 11.82 -1.04
C ARG A 142 4.52 11.56 0.09
N TYR A 143 4.59 10.38 0.72
CA TYR A 143 3.53 9.92 1.63
C TYR A 143 3.85 10.11 3.11
N GLY A 144 5.13 10.24 3.48
CA GLY A 144 5.56 10.53 4.84
C GLY A 144 5.19 9.45 5.85
N ALA A 145 5.27 9.79 7.15
CA ALA A 145 5.09 8.84 8.24
C ALA A 145 3.62 8.47 8.54
N GLU A 146 2.66 9.17 7.93
CA GLU A 146 1.23 8.95 8.15
C GLU A 146 0.66 7.80 7.29
N THR A 147 1.44 7.32 6.31
CA THR A 147 1.07 6.18 5.47
C THR A 147 1.77 4.91 5.95
N ASN A 148 1.06 3.79 5.91
CA ASN A 148 1.68 2.49 6.18
C ASN A 148 2.22 1.87 4.89
N TYR A 149 3.39 1.23 5.01
CA TYR A 149 4.10 0.64 3.87
C TYR A 149 4.25 -0.86 4.06
N TYR A 150 4.00 -1.62 3.00
CA TYR A 150 4.29 -3.05 2.94
C TYR A 150 5.42 -3.25 1.93
N ILE A 151 6.65 -3.39 2.43
CA ILE A 151 7.84 -3.37 1.56
C ILE A 151 8.35 -4.80 1.37
N GLU A 152 8.37 -5.25 0.12
CA GLU A 152 8.95 -6.52 -0.26
C GLU A 152 10.41 -6.36 -0.71
N THR A 153 11.32 -7.06 -0.03
CA THR A 153 12.72 -7.18 -0.44
C THR A 153 12.94 -8.46 -1.21
N ARG A 154 13.68 -8.38 -2.33
CA ARG A 154 14.18 -9.55 -3.04
C ARG A 154 15.61 -9.87 -2.61
N SER A 155 16.02 -11.14 -2.74
CA SER A 155 17.41 -11.54 -2.55
C SER A 155 18.32 -10.76 -3.51
N ALA A 156 19.49 -10.32 -3.03
CA ALA A 156 20.50 -9.68 -3.88
C ALA A 156 21.10 -10.64 -4.91
N GLU A 157 20.96 -11.95 -4.68
CA GLU A 157 21.40 -13.02 -5.57
C GLU A 157 20.17 -13.83 -6.01
N ALA A 158 19.95 -13.97 -7.32
CA ALA A 158 18.95 -14.88 -7.84
C ALA A 158 19.39 -16.33 -7.54
N PRO A 159 18.57 -17.17 -6.89
CA PRO A 159 18.90 -18.58 -6.77
C PRO A 159 18.96 -19.19 -8.19
N PRO A 160 19.94 -20.06 -8.49
CA PRO A 160 20.09 -20.64 -9.82
C PRO A 160 18.82 -21.40 -10.22
N GLY A 161 18.18 -20.96 -11.31
CA GLY A 161 17.07 -21.67 -11.96
C GLY A 161 15.65 -21.18 -11.67
N ASN A 162 15.46 -20.03 -11.03
CA ASN A 162 14.13 -19.43 -10.89
C ASN A 162 14.09 -18.04 -11.53
N PRO A 163 13.61 -17.90 -12.78
CA PRO A 163 13.28 -16.60 -13.33
C PRO A 163 12.00 -16.15 -12.62
N GLY A 164 12.10 -15.15 -11.75
CA GLY A 164 10.96 -14.58 -11.03
C GLY A 164 9.86 -14.07 -11.96
#